data_AF-A0A4Z2EBW3-F1
#
_entry.id   AF-A0A4Z2EBW3-F1
#
_cell.length_a   1.000
_cell.length_b   1.000
_cell.length_c   1.000
_cell.angle_alpha   90.00
_cell.angle_beta   90.00
_cell.angle_gamma   90.00
#
_symmetry.space_group_name_H-M   'P 1'
#
loop_
_entity.id
_entity.type
_entity.pdbx_description
1 polymer ?
#
loop_
_entity_poly.entity_id
_entity_poly.type
_entity_poly.pdbx_seq_one_letter_code
_entity_poly.pdbx_strand_id
1 'polypeptide(L)'
;MIPAFEAECVDEARLKAGAPARLLSLLGASFDLVLQSCRSGHRVPEPAMFSCALQQLGVTSRQRVLSVALLSLQAVWLDAEQEGVEAARGAGMEAILVDHLDHALDRLALFTGVQAVGADAPPPPCRPEDVSHGYVAIRPGVRTHYVEMGSGPPVVLCHGFPESWYSWRYQIPALAAAGFRVLALDMKGYGGSTAPPDIEEYSQEQLCKVQRTLR
;
A
#
# COMPACT_ATOMS: atom_id res chain seq x y z
N MET A 1 1.33 -6.24 15.03
CA MET A 1 1.53 -5.30 13.93
C MET A 1 2.08 -4.04 14.56
N ILE A 2 3.33 -3.67 14.25
CA ILE A 2 3.91 -2.41 14.75
C ILE A 2 3.35 -1.33 13.83
N PRO A 3 2.65 -0.31 14.35
CA PRO A 3 2.12 0.76 13.50
C PRO A 3 3.28 1.49 12.83
N ALA A 4 3.30 1.51 11.49
CA ALA A 4 4.34 2.15 10.70
C ALA A 4 3.80 3.47 10.13
N PHE A 5 4.63 4.50 10.17
CA PHE A 5 4.24 5.86 9.85
C PHE A 5 5.36 6.59 9.09
N GLU A 6 4.99 7.37 8.07
CA GLU A 6 5.91 8.22 7.31
C GLU A 6 5.53 9.70 7.46
N ALA A 7 6.41 10.49 8.08
CA ALA A 7 6.36 11.95 8.06
C ALA A 7 7.26 12.45 6.94
N GLU A 8 6.69 12.77 5.79
CA GLU A 8 7.44 13.50 4.78
C GLU A 8 7.28 15.01 4.98
N CYS A 9 8.39 15.66 5.31
CA CYS A 9 8.57 17.08 5.04
C CYS A 9 9.03 17.20 3.58
N VAL A 10 8.09 17.15 2.64
CA VAL A 10 8.44 17.33 1.22
C VAL A 10 8.86 18.78 1.00
N ASP A 11 10.16 19.02 0.81
CA ASP A 11 10.66 20.29 0.29
C ASP A 11 10.35 20.35 -1.22
N GLU A 12 9.25 21.03 -1.57
CA GLU A 12 8.75 21.13 -2.95
C GLU A 12 9.79 21.72 -3.93
N ALA A 13 10.86 22.35 -3.44
CA ALA A 13 11.87 23.00 -4.25
C ALA A 13 12.77 22.06 -5.08
N ARG A 14 12.79 20.74 -4.80
CA ARG A 14 13.72 19.77 -5.44
C ARG A 14 13.09 18.72 -6.34
N LEU A 15 11.77 18.62 -6.41
CA LEU A 15 11.07 17.53 -7.11
C LEU A 15 10.28 18.04 -8.32
N LYS A 16 10.27 17.27 -9.41
CA LYS A 16 9.42 17.56 -10.59
C LYS A 16 7.95 17.60 -10.16
N ALA A 17 7.18 18.55 -10.69
CA ALA A 17 5.75 18.66 -10.42
C ALA A 17 5.03 17.30 -10.57
N GLY A 18 4.34 16.87 -9.50
CA GLY A 18 3.61 15.60 -9.45
C GLY A 18 4.41 14.38 -8.94
N ALA A 19 5.74 14.47 -8.81
CA ALA A 19 6.55 13.37 -8.26
C ALA A 19 6.25 13.06 -6.79
N PRO A 20 6.09 14.05 -5.88
CA PRO A 20 5.75 13.76 -4.49
C PRO A 20 4.36 13.13 -4.34
N ALA A 21 3.35 13.64 -5.06
CA ALA A 21 2.00 13.09 -5.01
C ALA A 21 1.95 11.63 -5.48
N ARG A 22 2.73 11.29 -6.51
CA ARG A 22 2.86 9.90 -6.98
C ARG A 22 3.61 9.03 -5.99
N LEU A 23 4.70 9.54 -5.39
CA LEU A 23 5.46 8.83 -4.37
C LEU A 23 4.57 8.53 -3.15
N LEU A 24 3.86 9.53 -2.64
CA LEU A 24 2.90 9.40 -1.54
C LEU A 24 1.76 8.42 -1.88
N SER A 25 1.27 8.41 -3.12
CA SER A 25 0.27 7.44 -3.55
C SER A 25 0.81 6.01 -3.61
N LEU A 26 2.10 5.82 -3.90
CA LEU A 26 2.73 4.50 -3.99
C LEU A 26 3.16 3.98 -2.61
N LEU A 27 3.80 4.83 -1.81
CA LEU A 27 4.32 4.50 -0.49
C LEU A 27 3.20 4.48 0.56
N GLY A 28 2.25 5.41 0.49
CA GLY A 28 1.19 5.54 1.49
C GLY A 28 0.32 4.29 1.65
N ALA A 29 0.17 3.46 0.61
CA ALA A 29 -0.53 2.18 0.70
C ALA A 29 0.22 1.12 1.54
N SER A 30 1.51 1.35 1.83
CA SER A 30 2.35 0.48 2.65
C SER A 30 2.41 0.90 4.12
N PHE A 31 1.77 2.01 4.49
CA PHE A 31 1.77 2.56 5.86
C PHE A 31 0.34 2.65 6.42
N ASP A 32 0.19 2.45 7.72
CA ASP A 32 -1.10 2.55 8.41
C ASP A 32 -1.61 4.00 8.45
N LEU A 33 -0.69 4.96 8.43
CA LEU A 33 -0.97 6.39 8.55
C LEU A 33 0.06 7.19 7.73
N VAL A 34 -0.41 8.28 7.10
CA VAL A 34 0.43 9.27 6.40
C VAL A 34 0.09 10.67 6.93
N LEU A 35 1.05 11.38 7.51
CA LEU A 35 0.88 12.74 8.06
C LEU A 35 1.67 13.67 7.19
N GLN A 36 0.95 14.62 6.64
CA GLN A 36 1.50 15.62 5.75
C GLN A 36 1.56 16.93 6.52
N SER A 37 2.75 17.54 6.62
CA SER A 37 2.94 18.80 7.37
C SER A 37 2.00 19.90 6.88
N CYS A 38 1.75 19.96 5.57
CA CYS A 38 0.81 20.89 4.94
C CYS A 38 -0.66 20.68 5.34
N ARG A 39 -1.03 19.50 5.86
CA ARG A 39 -2.38 19.19 6.35
C ARG A 39 -2.49 19.24 7.87
N SER A 40 -1.45 18.82 8.58
CA SER A 40 -1.42 18.82 10.05
C SER A 40 -1.09 20.20 10.64
N GLY A 41 -0.45 21.08 9.85
CA GLY A 41 0.02 22.39 10.32
C GLY A 41 1.25 22.31 11.23
N HIS A 42 1.90 21.15 11.30
CA HIS A 42 3.11 20.91 12.09
C HIS A 42 4.22 20.36 11.18
N ARG A 43 5.47 20.72 11.48
CA ARG A 43 6.63 20.21 10.74
C ARG A 43 7.68 19.67 11.68
N VAL A 44 8.52 18.76 11.21
CA VAL A 44 9.76 18.43 11.90
C VAL A 44 10.65 19.67 11.91
N PRO A 45 11.29 20.06 13.04
CA PRO A 45 11.42 19.34 14.31
C PRO A 45 10.48 19.83 15.43
N GLU A 46 9.32 20.41 15.11
CA GLU A 46 8.40 20.95 16.11
C GLU A 46 7.83 19.81 17.01
N PRO A 47 7.87 19.95 18.35
CA PRO A 47 7.36 18.92 19.28
C PRO A 47 5.91 18.48 19.02
N ALA A 48 5.11 19.39 18.48
CA ALA A 48 3.72 19.14 18.12
C ALA A 48 3.57 18.09 17.00
N MET A 49 4.53 17.99 16.07
CA MET A 49 4.53 16.98 15.01
C MET A 49 4.59 15.56 15.58
N PHE A 50 5.53 15.32 16.51
CA PHE A 50 5.71 14.02 17.16
C PHE A 50 4.54 13.67 18.08
N SER A 51 4.02 14.65 18.81
CA SER A 51 2.85 14.46 19.67
C SER A 51 1.60 14.11 18.85
N CYS A 52 1.40 14.79 17.71
CA CYS A 52 0.34 14.49 16.76
C CYS A 52 0.47 13.06 16.22
N ALA A 53 1.68 12.66 15.82
CA ALA A 53 1.95 11.31 15.32
C ALA A 53 1.64 10.22 16.36
N LEU A 54 2.15 10.36 17.58
CA LEU A 54 1.87 9.41 18.67
C LEU A 54 0.38 9.31 18.98
N GLN A 55 -0.33 10.44 19.02
CA GLN A 55 -1.77 10.47 19.25
C GLN A 55 -2.55 9.73 18.16
N GLN A 56 -2.23 9.97 16.88
CA GLN A 56 -2.93 9.32 15.77
C GLN A 56 -2.59 7.83 15.64
N LEU A 57 -1.39 7.42 16.05
CA LEU A 57 -1.01 6.00 16.14
C LEU A 57 -1.60 5.31 17.40
N GLY A 58 -2.22 6.06 18.30
CA GLY A 58 -2.74 5.51 19.57
C GLY A 58 -1.65 5.04 20.53
N VAL A 59 -0.44 5.59 20.41
CA VAL A 59 0.74 5.23 21.21
C VAL A 59 0.94 6.24 22.33
N THR A 60 1.14 5.76 23.56
CA THR A 60 1.43 6.64 24.70
C THR A 60 2.92 6.94 24.79
N SER A 61 3.27 8.23 24.82
CA SER A 61 4.64 8.68 25.09
C SER A 61 5.06 8.25 26.50
N ARG A 62 6.30 7.79 26.66
CA ARG A 62 6.83 7.33 27.95
C ARG A 62 6.88 8.48 28.96
N GLN A 63 5.95 8.51 29.91
CA GLN A 63 6.18 9.22 31.17
C GLN A 63 7.08 8.34 32.04
N ARG A 64 8.22 8.88 32.51
CA ARG A 64 9.17 8.19 33.40
C ARG A 64 8.49 7.82 34.72
N VAL A 65 7.84 6.67 34.78
CA VAL A 65 7.46 6.04 36.04
C VAL A 65 8.59 5.08 36.42
N LEU A 66 9.24 5.40 37.54
CA LEU A 66 10.23 4.57 38.24
C LEU A 66 9.56 3.31 38.76
N SER A 67 9.31 2.33 37.90
CA SER A 67 9.08 0.96 38.35
C SER A 67 9.50 -0.01 37.26
N VAL A 68 10.05 -1.13 37.72
CA VAL A 68 10.59 -2.24 36.94
C VAL A 68 9.45 -2.88 36.14
N ALA A 69 9.13 -2.31 34.98
CA ALA A 69 8.20 -2.86 34.01
C ALA A 69 8.90 -2.89 32.66
N LEU A 70 8.87 -4.07 32.05
CA LEU A 70 9.46 -4.42 30.76
C LEU A 70 9.42 -3.24 29.77
N LEU A 71 10.60 -2.95 29.21
CA LEU A 71 10.86 -1.95 28.18
C LEU A 71 10.05 -2.26 26.90
N SER A 72 8.77 -1.94 26.89
CA SER A 72 7.97 -1.90 25.67
C SER A 72 8.10 -0.50 25.08
N LEU A 73 9.20 -0.23 24.36
CA LEU A 73 9.25 0.94 23.49
C LEU A 73 8.19 0.75 22.39
N GLN A 74 7.24 1.67 22.29
CA GLN A 74 6.06 1.52 21.40
C GLN A 74 6.20 2.25 20.06
N ALA A 75 7.18 3.15 19.90
CA ALA A 75 7.41 3.88 18.66
C ALA A 75 8.91 4.19 18.46
N VAL A 76 9.35 4.07 17.21
CA VAL A 76 10.69 4.45 16.74
C VAL A 76 10.53 5.47 15.61
N TRP A 77 11.33 6.53 15.66
CA TRP A 77 11.39 7.57 14.63
C TRP A 77 12.64 7.34 13.76
N LEU A 78 12.48 7.39 12.44
CA LEU A 78 13.59 7.36 11.49
C LEU A 78 13.61 8.71 10.77
N ASP A 79 14.78 9.36 10.74
CA ASP A 79 14.94 10.66 10.09
C ASP A 79 16.30 10.75 9.39
N ALA A 80 16.36 11.47 8.28
CA ALA A 80 17.63 11.78 7.62
C ALA A 80 18.33 12.99 8.28
N GLU A 81 17.60 13.82 9.01
CA GLU A 81 18.12 15.04 9.62
C GLU A 81 18.32 14.89 11.14
N GLN A 82 19.50 15.26 11.61
CA GLN A 82 19.89 15.16 13.03
C GLN A 82 18.94 15.92 13.96
N GLU A 83 18.46 17.10 13.54
CA GLU A 83 17.55 17.93 14.33
C GLU A 83 16.21 17.23 14.60
N GLY A 84 15.68 16.49 13.62
CA GLY A 84 14.46 15.69 13.76
C GLY A 84 14.64 14.51 14.73
N VAL A 85 15.78 13.83 14.66
CA VAL A 85 16.16 12.74 15.59
C VAL A 85 16.23 13.25 17.03
N GLU A 86 16.84 14.41 17.25
CA GLU A 86 16.98 15.00 18.58
C GLU A 86 15.62 15.43 19.15
N ALA A 87 14.77 16.04 18.33
CA ALA A 87 13.42 16.42 18.74
C ALA A 87 12.53 15.22 19.06
N ALA A 88 12.60 14.14 18.26
CA ALA A 88 11.88 12.90 18.53
C ALA A 88 12.29 12.26 19.87
N ARG A 89 13.60 12.25 20.18
CA ARG A 89 14.10 11.81 21.49
C ARG A 89 13.62 12.70 22.62
N GLY A 90 13.58 14.02 22.40
CA GLY A 90 12.98 14.98 23.32
C GLY A 90 11.50 14.71 23.62
N ALA A 91 10.76 14.18 22.64
CA ALA A 91 9.37 13.76 22.76
C ALA A 91 9.20 12.35 23.39
N GLY A 92 10.29 11.69 23.79
CA GLY A 92 10.26 10.38 24.46
C GLY A 92 10.16 9.18 23.51
N MET A 93 10.48 9.37 22.23
CA MET A 93 10.56 8.30 21.23
C MET A 93 12.00 7.74 21.15
N GLU A 94 12.14 6.47 20.77
CA GLU A 94 13.44 6.02 20.23
C GLU A 94 13.63 6.62 18.85
N ALA A 95 14.87 6.99 18.47
CA ALA A 95 15.12 7.61 17.17
C ALA A 95 16.45 7.16 16.53
N ILE A 96 16.39 6.93 15.22
CA ILE A 96 17.48 6.46 14.37
C ILE A 96 17.75 7.52 13.29
N LEU A 97 18.99 8.00 13.22
CA LEU A 97 19.47 8.80 12.10
C LEU A 97 19.73 7.87 10.92
N VAL A 98 19.20 8.20 9.75
CA VAL A 98 19.35 7.46 8.50
C VAL A 98 20.36 8.18 7.61
N ASP A 99 21.65 8.04 7.94
CA ASP A 99 22.78 8.51 7.13
C ASP A 99 23.29 7.43 6.16
N HIS A 100 23.24 6.17 6.61
CA HIS A 100 23.58 4.97 5.85
C HIS A 100 22.50 3.91 6.06
N LEU A 101 21.88 3.45 4.96
CA LEU A 101 20.73 2.55 5.00
C LEU A 101 21.01 1.26 5.76
N ASP A 102 22.12 0.57 5.48
CA ASP A 102 22.46 -0.70 6.11
C ASP A 102 22.58 -0.56 7.64
N HIS A 103 23.26 0.51 8.10
CA HIS A 103 23.41 0.80 9.52
C HIS A 103 22.08 1.16 10.19
N ALA A 104 21.21 1.91 9.50
CA ALA A 104 19.88 2.23 10.01
C ALA A 104 19.01 0.97 10.14
N LEU A 105 19.08 0.05 9.17
CA LEU A 105 18.40 -1.24 9.20
C LEU A 105 18.91 -2.15 10.32
N ASP A 106 20.23 -2.20 10.55
CA ASP A 106 20.83 -2.94 11.67
C ASP A 106 20.32 -2.43 13.02
N ARG A 107 20.27 -1.09 13.19
CA ARG A 107 19.73 -0.47 14.40
C ARG A 107 18.23 -0.73 14.57
N LEU A 108 17.47 -0.69 13.48
CA LEU A 108 16.05 -1.01 13.50
C LEU A 108 15.82 -2.48 13.87
N ALA A 109 16.67 -3.39 13.37
CA ALA A 109 16.60 -4.81 13.69
C ALA A 109 16.94 -5.08 15.16
N LEU A 110 17.92 -4.38 15.74
CA LEU A 110 18.20 -4.42 17.17
C LEU A 110 17.02 -3.93 18.02
N PHE A 111 16.31 -2.91 17.55
CA PHE A 111 15.16 -2.35 18.25
C PHE A 111 13.90 -3.23 18.16
N THR A 112 13.60 -3.73 16.96
CA THR A 112 12.36 -4.47 16.67
C THR A 112 12.49 -5.99 16.87
N GLY A 113 13.71 -6.52 16.87
CA GLY A 113 13.98 -7.95 16.74
C GLY A 113 13.68 -8.52 15.34
N VAL A 114 13.35 -7.67 14.36
CA VAL A 114 12.98 -8.06 12.99
C VAL A 114 14.13 -7.71 12.03
N GLN A 115 14.66 -8.71 11.35
CA GLN A 115 15.68 -8.50 10.31
C GLN A 115 15.01 -8.09 9.00
N ALA A 116 15.44 -6.96 8.42
CA ALA A 116 15.09 -6.61 7.06
C ALA A 116 15.86 -7.53 6.10
N VAL A 117 15.15 -8.29 5.27
CA VAL A 117 15.77 -9.19 4.29
C VAL A 117 15.73 -8.51 2.91
N GLY A 118 16.79 -8.68 2.12
CA GLY A 118 16.90 -8.13 0.77
C GLY A 118 15.72 -8.49 -0.16
N ALA A 119 15.46 -7.58 -1.11
CA ALA A 119 14.24 -7.43 -1.89
C ALA A 119 14.01 -8.46 -3.02
N ASP A 120 14.02 -9.75 -2.71
CA ASP A 120 13.55 -10.81 -3.64
C ASP A 120 12.06 -11.16 -3.43
N ALA A 121 11.35 -10.43 -2.57
CA ALA A 121 9.93 -10.66 -2.33
C ALA A 121 9.10 -10.27 -3.58
N PRO A 122 8.11 -11.08 -3.97
CA PRO A 122 7.16 -10.67 -5.00
C PRO A 122 6.48 -9.36 -4.56
N PRO A 123 5.99 -8.54 -5.52
CA PRO A 123 5.22 -7.35 -5.17
C PRO A 123 4.09 -7.75 -4.20
N PRO A 124 3.69 -6.88 -3.27
CA PRO A 124 2.62 -7.22 -2.34
C PRO A 124 1.34 -7.58 -3.12
N PRO A 125 0.60 -8.62 -2.71
CA PRO A 125 -0.66 -8.95 -3.34
C PRO A 125 -1.70 -7.88 -2.98
N CYS A 126 -2.60 -7.55 -3.91
CA CYS A 126 -3.82 -6.82 -3.55
C CYS A 126 -4.80 -7.75 -2.82
N ARG A 127 -5.49 -7.23 -1.81
CA ARG A 127 -6.62 -7.92 -1.17
C ARG A 127 -7.92 -7.62 -1.93
N PRO A 128 -8.97 -8.46 -1.81
CA PRO A 128 -10.27 -8.18 -2.43
C PRO A 128 -10.86 -6.81 -2.07
N GLU A 129 -10.65 -6.35 -0.84
CA GLU A 129 -11.11 -5.03 -0.38
C GLU A 129 -10.33 -3.84 -0.97
N ASP A 130 -9.13 -4.07 -1.53
CA ASP A 130 -8.26 -3.02 -2.07
C ASP A 130 -8.59 -2.66 -3.54
N VAL A 131 -9.48 -3.43 -4.18
CA VAL A 131 -9.83 -3.28 -5.59
C VAL A 131 -11.29 -2.87 -5.78
N SER A 132 -11.55 -2.12 -6.85
CA SER A 132 -12.92 -1.80 -7.24
C SER A 132 -13.54 -2.99 -7.97
N HIS A 133 -14.71 -3.45 -7.52
CA HIS A 133 -15.45 -4.53 -8.16
C HIS A 133 -16.47 -3.99 -9.15
N GLY A 134 -16.38 -4.44 -10.40
CA GLY A 134 -17.25 -4.03 -11.49
C GLY A 134 -17.98 -5.20 -12.15
N TYR A 135 -19.10 -4.89 -12.80
CA TYR A 135 -19.88 -5.84 -13.59
C TYR A 135 -20.27 -5.22 -14.92
N VAL A 136 -20.04 -5.94 -16.02
CA VAL A 136 -20.53 -5.57 -17.35
C VAL A 136 -21.56 -6.58 -17.82
N ALA A 137 -22.74 -6.11 -18.19
CA ALA A 137 -23.75 -6.93 -18.85
C ALA A 137 -23.34 -7.16 -20.32
N ILE A 138 -23.16 -8.42 -20.72
CA ILE A 138 -22.76 -8.79 -22.08
C ILE A 138 -24.00 -8.98 -22.97
N ARG A 139 -25.03 -9.62 -22.40
CA ARG A 139 -26.34 -9.84 -23.02
C ARG A 139 -27.35 -10.18 -21.90
N PRO A 140 -28.66 -10.25 -22.17
CA PRO A 140 -29.65 -10.57 -21.14
C PRO A 140 -29.27 -11.83 -20.35
N GLY A 141 -29.21 -11.70 -19.02
CA GLY A 141 -28.86 -12.81 -18.11
C GLY A 141 -27.37 -13.16 -18.02
N VAL A 142 -26.49 -12.59 -18.85
CA VAL A 142 -25.05 -12.87 -18.84
C VAL A 142 -24.26 -11.61 -18.51
N ARG A 143 -23.54 -11.64 -17.39
CA ARG A 143 -22.63 -10.59 -16.95
C ARG A 143 -21.22 -11.13 -16.69
N THR A 144 -20.25 -10.24 -16.84
CA THR A 144 -18.85 -10.49 -16.49
C THR A 144 -18.47 -9.62 -15.32
N HIS A 145 -17.99 -10.25 -14.27
CA HIS A 145 -17.34 -9.61 -13.14
C HIS A 145 -15.88 -9.31 -13.47
N TYR A 146 -15.39 -8.18 -13.01
CA TYR A 146 -13.98 -7.83 -13.05
C TYR A 146 -13.60 -7.01 -11.81
N VAL A 147 -12.32 -7.03 -11.48
CA VAL A 147 -11.74 -6.08 -10.54
C VAL A 147 -10.90 -5.06 -11.27
N GLU A 148 -10.82 -3.86 -10.71
CA GLU A 148 -10.17 -2.70 -11.32
C GLU A 148 -9.23 -2.00 -10.34
N MET A 149 -8.04 -1.65 -10.83
CA MET A 149 -7.06 -0.83 -10.12
C MET A 149 -6.25 0.02 -11.10
N GLY A 150 -5.88 1.22 -10.67
CA GLY A 150 -5.00 2.11 -11.42
C GLY A 150 -5.72 2.98 -12.45
N SER A 151 -4.93 3.68 -13.24
CA SER A 151 -5.40 4.60 -14.28
C SER A 151 -4.40 4.61 -15.44
N GLY A 152 -4.84 5.02 -16.63
CA GLY A 152 -4.02 5.01 -17.85
C GLY A 152 -4.52 3.99 -18.89
N PRO A 153 -3.63 3.52 -19.80
CA PRO A 153 -4.02 2.56 -20.83
C PRO A 153 -4.59 1.26 -20.22
N PRO A 154 -5.70 0.71 -20.77
CA PRO A 154 -6.33 -0.47 -20.20
C PRO A 154 -5.51 -1.74 -20.47
N VAL A 155 -5.37 -2.58 -19.44
CA VAL A 155 -4.80 -3.93 -19.52
C VAL A 155 -5.84 -4.91 -18.97
N VAL A 156 -6.33 -5.80 -19.83
CA VAL A 156 -7.30 -6.85 -19.44
C VAL A 156 -6.55 -8.14 -19.13
N LEU A 157 -6.72 -8.67 -17.93
CA LEU A 157 -6.14 -9.92 -17.48
C LEU A 157 -7.20 -11.03 -17.48
N CYS A 158 -6.90 -12.12 -18.19
CA CYS A 158 -7.75 -13.29 -18.33
C CYS A 158 -7.06 -14.50 -17.70
N HIS A 159 -7.66 -15.10 -16.67
CA HIS A 159 -7.09 -16.29 -16.00
C HIS A 159 -7.33 -17.60 -16.78
N GLY A 160 -6.63 -18.67 -16.40
CA GLY A 160 -6.77 -20.02 -16.96
C GLY A 160 -7.79 -20.90 -16.23
N PHE A 161 -7.60 -22.22 -16.28
CA PHE A 161 -8.45 -23.23 -15.65
C PHE A 161 -7.69 -24.00 -14.56
N PRO A 162 -8.31 -24.28 -13.39
CA PRO A 162 -9.45 -23.62 -12.76
C PRO A 162 -8.95 -22.51 -11.84
N GLU A 163 -9.24 -21.25 -12.19
CA GLU A 163 -8.65 -20.08 -11.52
C GLU A 163 -9.70 -18.97 -11.23
N SER A 164 -9.25 -17.78 -10.86
CA SER A 164 -10.07 -16.58 -10.62
C SER A 164 -9.27 -15.32 -10.97
N TRP A 165 -9.93 -14.16 -11.03
CA TRP A 165 -9.26 -12.86 -11.05
C TRP A 165 -8.13 -12.77 -10.01
N TYR A 166 -8.30 -13.43 -8.85
CA TYR A 166 -7.35 -13.41 -7.73
C TYR A 166 -6.01 -14.12 -8.02
N SER A 167 -5.92 -14.89 -9.11
CA SER A 167 -4.63 -15.39 -9.62
C SER A 167 -3.67 -14.24 -9.97
N TRP A 168 -4.21 -13.08 -10.33
CA TRP A 168 -3.45 -11.89 -10.73
C TRP A 168 -3.15 -10.93 -9.57
N ARG A 169 -3.40 -11.31 -8.31
CA ARG A 169 -3.25 -10.44 -7.14
C ARG A 169 -1.87 -9.76 -7.00
N TYR A 170 -0.82 -10.38 -7.55
CA TYR A 170 0.53 -9.80 -7.57
C TYR A 170 0.78 -8.87 -8.76
N GLN A 171 0.12 -9.12 -9.90
CA GLN A 171 0.27 -8.34 -11.13
C GLN A 171 -0.59 -7.08 -11.11
N ILE A 172 -1.78 -7.13 -10.52
CA ILE A 172 -2.71 -5.99 -10.44
C ILE A 172 -2.03 -4.74 -9.85
N PRO A 173 -1.47 -4.76 -8.62
CA PRO A 173 -0.82 -3.58 -8.06
C PRO A 173 0.45 -3.18 -8.81
N ALA A 174 1.23 -4.15 -9.31
CA ALA A 174 2.45 -3.86 -10.06
C ALA A 174 2.18 -3.12 -11.39
N LEU A 175 1.16 -3.56 -12.15
CA LEU A 175 0.75 -2.93 -13.40
C LEU A 175 0.07 -1.57 -13.14
N ALA A 176 -0.74 -1.46 -12.09
CA ALA A 176 -1.34 -0.19 -11.70
C ALA A 176 -0.26 0.85 -11.34
N ALA A 177 0.75 0.48 -10.54
CA ALA A 177 1.89 1.34 -10.19
C ALA A 177 2.72 1.77 -11.42
N ALA A 178 2.80 0.88 -12.42
CA ALA A 178 3.43 1.17 -13.71
C ALA A 178 2.62 2.15 -14.59
N GLY A 179 1.41 2.55 -14.19
CA GLY A 179 0.58 3.54 -14.88
C GLY A 179 -0.42 2.96 -15.86
N PHE A 180 -0.87 1.71 -15.63
CA PHE A 180 -1.94 1.08 -16.39
C PHE A 180 -3.25 1.05 -15.60
N ARG A 181 -4.36 1.06 -16.33
CA ARG A 181 -5.68 0.72 -15.78
C ARG A 181 -5.89 -0.78 -15.91
N VAL A 182 -5.77 -1.51 -14.82
CA VAL A 182 -5.85 -2.98 -14.84
C VAL A 182 -7.29 -3.43 -14.66
N LEU A 183 -7.75 -4.35 -15.51
CA LEU A 183 -9.06 -5.00 -15.43
C LEU A 183 -8.82 -6.52 -15.36
N ALA A 184 -8.88 -7.11 -14.17
CA ALA A 184 -8.73 -8.56 -14.01
C ALA A 184 -10.11 -9.22 -13.96
N LEU A 185 -10.41 -10.06 -14.95
CA LEU A 185 -11.72 -10.67 -15.10
C LEU A 185 -11.84 -11.91 -14.23
N ASP A 186 -13.05 -12.16 -13.70
CA ASP A 186 -13.48 -13.54 -13.58
C ASP A 186 -14.01 -13.99 -14.94
N MET A 187 -13.38 -15.00 -15.53
CA MET A 187 -13.81 -15.52 -16.82
C MET A 187 -15.21 -16.13 -16.69
N LYS A 188 -15.94 -16.22 -17.81
CA LYS A 188 -17.27 -16.83 -17.84
C LYS A 188 -17.23 -18.22 -17.20
N GLY A 189 -18.16 -18.51 -16.29
CA GLY A 189 -18.14 -19.75 -15.49
C GLY A 189 -17.47 -19.64 -14.12
N TYR A 190 -16.85 -18.50 -13.79
CA TYR A 190 -16.06 -18.35 -12.57
C TYR A 190 -16.50 -17.15 -11.72
N GLY A 191 -16.26 -17.27 -10.41
CA GLY A 191 -16.38 -16.19 -9.43
C GLY A 191 -17.68 -15.39 -9.56
N GLY A 192 -17.56 -14.07 -9.73
CA GLY A 192 -18.71 -13.17 -9.85
C GLY A 192 -19.40 -13.17 -11.24
N SER A 193 -18.82 -13.83 -12.24
CA SER A 193 -19.34 -13.89 -13.60
C SER A 193 -20.46 -14.93 -13.73
N THR A 194 -21.37 -14.73 -14.69
CA THR A 194 -22.41 -15.72 -14.98
C THR A 194 -21.78 -17.04 -15.43
N ALA A 195 -22.33 -18.16 -14.95
CA ALA A 195 -21.95 -19.52 -15.32
C ALA A 195 -23.13 -20.26 -15.98
N PRO A 196 -23.37 -20.08 -17.29
CA PRO A 196 -24.42 -20.82 -18.00
C PRO A 196 -24.15 -22.33 -17.98
N PRO A 197 -25.19 -23.17 -17.96
CA PRO A 197 -25.02 -24.63 -17.94
C PRO A 197 -24.68 -25.22 -19.31
N ASP A 198 -25.02 -24.53 -20.41
CA ASP A 198 -24.85 -25.04 -21.77
C ASP A 198 -23.38 -25.04 -22.19
N ILE A 199 -22.91 -26.11 -22.83
CA ILE A 199 -21.49 -26.29 -23.17
C ILE A 199 -21.07 -25.30 -24.28
N GLU A 200 -21.97 -25.04 -25.23
CA GLU A 200 -21.78 -24.16 -26.37
C GLU A 200 -21.41 -22.72 -25.96
N GLU A 201 -21.84 -22.33 -24.75
CA GLU A 201 -21.56 -21.04 -24.14
C GLU A 201 -20.08 -20.81 -23.84
N TYR A 202 -19.28 -21.88 -23.79
CA TYR A 202 -17.83 -21.85 -23.50
C TYR A 202 -16.96 -22.08 -24.73
N SER A 203 -17.56 -22.11 -25.93
CA SER A 203 -16.78 -22.10 -27.17
C SER A 203 -15.95 -20.81 -27.27
N GLN A 204 -14.77 -20.91 -27.91
CA GLN A 204 -13.84 -19.77 -28.06
C GLN A 204 -14.52 -18.56 -28.72
N GLU A 205 -15.40 -18.80 -29.70
CA GLU A 205 -16.16 -17.73 -30.34
C GLU A 205 -17.04 -16.97 -29.35
N GLN A 206 -17.74 -17.67 -28.45
CA GLN A 206 -18.60 -17.04 -27.44
C GLN A 206 -17.77 -16.30 -26.38
N LEU A 207 -16.63 -16.87 -25.96
CA LEU A 207 -15.74 -16.22 -25.01
C LEU A 207 -15.10 -14.93 -25.58
N CYS A 208 -14.69 -14.93 -26.85
CA CYS A 208 -14.14 -13.73 -27.48
C CYS A 208 -15.19 -12.61 -27.67
N LYS A 209 -16.49 -12.93 -27.80
CA LYS A 209 -17.56 -11.92 -27.86
C LYS A 209 -17.66 -11.12 -26.57
N VAL A 210 -17.50 -11.77 -25.41
CA VAL A 210 -17.48 -11.13 -24.09
C VAL A 210 -16.39 -10.06 -24.00
N GLN A 211 -15.18 -10.38 -24.45
CA GLN A 211 -14.02 -9.49 -24.35
C GLN A 211 -14.15 -8.23 -25.21
N ARG A 212 -14.91 -8.27 -26.31
CA ARG A 212 -15.14 -7.10 -27.17
C ARG A 212 -16.04 -6.05 -26.54
N THR A 213 -16.89 -6.44 -25.59
CA THR A 213 -17.83 -5.55 -24.89
C THR A 213 -17.16 -4.73 -23.79
N LEU A 214 -15.95 -5.10 -23.36
CA LEU A 214 -15.19 -4.44 -22.29
C LEU A 214 -14.36 -3.22 -22.77
N ARG A 215 -14.73 -2.61 -23.89
CA ARG A 215 -14.05 -1.43 -24.46
C ARG A 215 -14.54 -0.13 -23.85
#